data_AF-A0ABD3LF24-F1
#
_entry.id   AF-A0ABD3LF24-F1
#
_cell.length_a   1.000
_cell.length_b   1.000
_cell.length_c   1.000
_cell.angle_alpha   90.00
_cell.angle_beta   90.00
_cell.angle_gamma   90.00
#
_symmetry.space_group_name_H-M   'P 1'
#
loop_
_entity.id
_entity.type
_entity.pdbx_description
1 polymer ?
#
loop_
_entity_poly.entity_id
_entity_poly.type
_entity_poly.pdbx_seq_one_letter_code
_entity_poly.pdbx_strand_id
1 'polypeptide(L)'
;MLPSAIGRLKNLVALFLNGYRHLEGEILDLNGTSIFNQPESVSLQDLYLGCRDKLQSLPELPSSLQHLELGGCNELRSLPELPSSLQHLDLRGCDRLWLLPELPSSLQRLYVGGYDKLRSRLTLLQSLPELPYSLQHLELRGCGELRSLPELPSSLQSLYLWGCKELRSLPEFPSSLQSLDLGDCEELRLLPKLPSSLQSLNLWDCKELRWLPELPSSLQSLNLWGCKETKEALILLSKALTYGVVRSSNRC
;
A
#
# COMPACT_ATOMS: atom_id res chain seq x y z
N MET A 1 16.63 -16.05 22.01
CA MET A 1 16.48 -16.30 20.55
C MET A 1 15.06 -16.78 20.24
N LEU A 2 14.56 -16.65 19.00
CA LEU A 2 13.45 -17.52 18.57
C LEU A 2 14.03 -18.91 18.81
N PRO A 3 13.32 -19.83 19.48
CA PRO A 3 13.90 -21.12 19.80
C PRO A 3 14.55 -21.65 18.52
N SER A 4 15.85 -21.98 18.55
CA SER A 4 16.54 -22.53 17.37
C SER A 4 15.81 -23.77 16.83
N ALA A 5 14.95 -24.36 17.67
CA ALA A 5 13.93 -25.33 17.33
C ALA A 5 12.97 -24.92 16.19
N ILE A 6 12.61 -23.64 16.02
CA ILE A 6 11.73 -23.17 14.92
C ILE A 6 12.41 -23.42 13.57
N GLY A 7 13.71 -23.16 13.44
CA GLY A 7 14.48 -23.49 12.24
C GLY A 7 14.57 -25.00 11.96
N ARG A 8 14.24 -25.85 12.94
CA ARG A 8 14.17 -27.32 12.80
C ARG A 8 12.78 -27.83 12.39
N LEU A 9 11.76 -26.97 12.35
CA LEU A 9 10.41 -27.32 11.94
C LEU A 9 10.32 -27.40 10.41
N LYS A 10 10.78 -28.51 9.83
CA LYS A 10 10.86 -28.71 8.37
C LYS A 10 9.53 -28.54 7.62
N ASN A 11 8.40 -28.74 8.30
CA ASN A 11 7.05 -28.63 7.76
C ASN A 11 6.34 -27.33 8.14
N LEU A 12 7.06 -26.34 8.70
CA LEU A 12 6.45 -25.07 9.09
C LEU A 12 6.15 -24.24 7.83
N VAL A 13 4.86 -24.08 7.55
CA VAL A 13 4.37 -23.31 6.39
C VAL A 13 4.06 -21.86 6.77
N ALA A 14 3.60 -21.62 8.00
CA ALA A 14 3.23 -20.28 8.46
C ALA A 14 3.75 -20.01 9.88
N LEU A 15 4.28 -18.82 10.11
CA LEU A 15 4.76 -18.35 11.41
C LEU A 15 4.07 -17.04 11.79
N PHE A 16 3.25 -17.09 12.84
CA PHE A 16 2.51 -15.95 13.34
C PHE A 16 3.10 -15.42 14.64
N LEU A 17 3.69 -14.23 14.59
CA LEU A 17 4.31 -13.57 15.72
C LEU A 17 3.73 -12.16 15.98
N ASN A 18 2.63 -11.80 15.31
CA ASN A 18 1.88 -10.57 15.55
C ASN A 18 1.43 -10.48 17.02
N GLY A 19 1.59 -9.31 17.64
CA GLY A 19 1.09 -9.03 18.99
C GLY A 19 1.99 -9.50 20.16
N TYR A 20 3.04 -10.28 19.90
CA TYR A 20 4.00 -10.69 20.92
C TYR A 20 5.07 -9.61 21.20
N ARG A 21 4.63 -8.41 21.59
CA ARG A 21 5.47 -7.23 21.84
C ARG A 21 6.58 -7.44 22.90
N HIS A 22 6.42 -8.42 23.79
CA HIS A 22 7.39 -8.71 24.86
C HIS A 22 8.53 -9.65 24.45
N LEU A 23 8.48 -10.27 23.27
CA LEU A 23 9.59 -11.11 22.79
C LEU A 23 10.82 -10.29 22.34
N GLU A 24 10.81 -8.97 22.57
CA GLU A 24 11.79 -7.96 22.17
C GLU A 24 13.08 -7.92 23.02
N GLY A 25 13.59 -9.09 23.40
CA GLY A 25 14.96 -9.30 23.89
C GLY A 25 15.76 -10.17 22.92
N GLU A 26 16.86 -10.79 23.38
CA GLU A 26 17.68 -11.78 22.63
C GLU A 26 16.83 -12.87 21.92
N ILE A 27 15.54 -13.00 22.27
CA ILE A 27 14.44 -13.84 21.77
C ILE A 27 13.92 -13.53 20.36
N LEU A 28 14.24 -12.40 19.74
CA LEU A 28 13.90 -12.19 18.32
C LEU A 28 15.02 -11.47 17.55
N ASP A 29 16.27 -11.81 17.87
CA ASP A 29 17.38 -11.44 17.01
C ASP A 29 17.30 -12.23 15.69
N LEU A 30 16.54 -11.68 14.74
CA LEU A 30 16.52 -12.17 13.36
C LEU A 30 17.84 -11.84 12.65
N ASN A 31 18.53 -10.78 13.07
CA ASN A 31 19.80 -10.33 12.49
C ASN A 31 20.96 -11.32 12.73
N GLY A 32 20.83 -12.21 13.73
CA GLY A 32 21.80 -13.27 14.05
C GLY A 32 21.33 -14.71 13.77
N THR A 33 20.07 -14.93 13.33
CA THR A 33 19.56 -16.29 13.17
C THR A 33 19.77 -16.83 11.76
N SER A 34 20.70 -17.77 11.65
CA SER A 34 20.83 -18.74 10.56
C SER A 34 19.60 -19.67 10.40
N ILE A 35 18.41 -19.31 10.90
CA ILE A 35 17.19 -20.15 10.82
C ILE A 35 16.69 -20.26 9.38
N PHE A 36 16.92 -19.24 8.55
CA PHE A 36 16.58 -19.24 7.13
C PHE A 36 17.78 -19.61 6.24
N ASN A 37 19.01 -19.52 6.76
CA ASN A 37 20.26 -19.82 6.01
C ASN A 37 20.63 -21.31 6.02
N GLN A 38 19.74 -22.21 6.47
CA GLN A 38 20.00 -23.65 6.40
C GLN A 38 19.48 -24.22 5.08
N PRO A 39 20.34 -24.81 4.23
CA PRO A 39 20.01 -25.21 2.85
C PRO A 39 18.93 -26.31 2.72
N GLU A 40 18.44 -26.86 3.83
CA GLU A 40 17.44 -27.93 3.91
C GLU A 40 16.11 -27.50 4.56
N SER A 41 15.96 -26.21 4.90
CA SER A 41 14.84 -25.64 5.68
C SER A 41 14.48 -24.31 4.99
N VAL A 42 13.29 -24.01 4.50
CA VAL A 42 11.99 -24.06 5.18
C VAL A 42 10.89 -24.04 4.09
N SER A 43 9.81 -24.78 4.29
CA SER A 43 8.57 -24.68 3.49
C SER A 43 7.73 -23.44 3.83
N LEU A 44 8.34 -22.45 4.49
CA LEU A 44 7.66 -21.28 5.04
C LEU A 44 7.17 -20.38 3.91
N GLN A 45 5.86 -20.32 3.78
CA GLN A 45 5.16 -19.49 2.81
C GLN A 45 4.68 -18.20 3.47
N ASP A 46 4.35 -18.23 4.77
CA ASP A 46 3.74 -17.06 5.42
C ASP A 46 4.51 -16.65 6.69
N LEU A 47 4.90 -15.38 6.76
CA LEU A 47 5.64 -14.81 7.87
C LEU A 47 4.97 -13.52 8.36
N TYR A 48 4.44 -13.56 9.58
CA TYR A 48 3.75 -12.44 10.21
C TYR A 48 4.55 -11.96 11.43
N LEU A 49 5.22 -10.82 11.27
CA LEU A 49 6.14 -10.20 12.23
C LEU A 49 5.67 -8.80 12.67
N GLY A 50 4.39 -8.48 12.56
CA GLY A 50 3.86 -7.15 12.87
C GLY A 50 4.04 -6.71 14.33
N CYS A 51 4.00 -5.39 14.54
CA CYS A 51 4.10 -4.69 15.83
C CYS A 51 5.42 -4.97 16.58
N ARG A 52 6.55 -4.86 15.88
CA ARG A 52 7.90 -4.98 16.46
C ARG A 52 8.56 -3.62 16.56
N ASP A 53 8.48 -3.03 17.74
CA ASP A 53 8.87 -1.63 17.96
C ASP A 53 10.40 -1.44 18.03
N LYS A 54 11.19 -2.51 17.95
CA LYS A 54 12.66 -2.46 17.90
C LYS A 54 13.28 -3.06 16.64
N LEU A 55 12.48 -3.65 15.76
CA LEU A 55 13.00 -4.30 14.56
C LEU A 55 13.47 -3.23 13.58
N GLN A 56 14.78 -3.15 13.35
CA GLN A 56 15.38 -2.14 12.46
C GLN A 56 15.69 -2.68 11.06
N SER A 57 15.91 -3.99 10.94
CA SER A 57 16.26 -4.69 9.71
C SER A 57 15.80 -6.15 9.79
N LEU A 58 15.72 -6.82 8.65
CA LEU A 58 15.49 -8.27 8.55
C LEU A 58 16.73 -8.97 7.98
N PRO A 59 16.96 -10.24 8.36
CA PRO A 59 17.89 -11.12 7.67
C PRO A 59 17.35 -11.53 6.30
N GLU A 60 18.14 -12.30 5.55
CA GLU A 60 17.69 -12.96 4.33
C GLU A 60 16.40 -13.77 4.58
N LEU A 61 15.47 -13.63 3.63
CA LEU A 61 14.14 -14.25 3.70
C LEU A 61 14.15 -15.60 2.97
N PRO A 62 13.34 -16.58 3.41
CA PRO A 62 13.19 -17.84 2.69
C PRO A 62 12.74 -17.65 1.25
N SER A 63 13.37 -18.36 0.32
CA SER A 63 13.03 -18.29 -1.11
C SER A 63 11.62 -18.78 -1.45
N SER A 64 10.98 -19.54 -0.54
CA SER A 64 9.62 -20.08 -0.65
C SER A 64 8.53 -19.13 -0.12
N LEU A 65 8.92 -17.99 0.47
CA LEU A 65 8.00 -17.08 1.15
C LEU A 65 7.07 -16.35 0.16
N GLN A 66 5.76 -16.51 0.38
CA GLN A 66 4.69 -15.94 -0.44
C GLN A 66 4.01 -14.73 0.25
N HIS A 67 3.95 -14.71 1.58
CA HIS A 67 3.31 -13.65 2.35
C HIS A 67 4.25 -13.14 3.45
N LEU A 68 4.48 -11.83 3.47
CA LEU A 68 5.27 -11.14 4.49
C LEU A 68 4.48 -9.97 5.07
N GLU A 69 4.14 -10.05 6.36
CA GLU A 69 3.46 -8.99 7.09
C GLU A 69 4.37 -8.43 8.18
N LEU A 70 4.78 -7.18 8.02
CA LEU A 70 5.65 -6.44 8.93
C LEU A 70 4.93 -5.25 9.55
N GLY A 71 3.60 -5.24 9.46
CA GLY A 71 2.85 -4.05 9.80
C GLY A 71 3.07 -3.62 11.25
N GLY A 72 3.37 -2.34 11.50
CA GLY A 72 3.64 -1.77 12.82
C GLY A 72 5.08 -1.93 13.29
N CYS A 73 6.02 -2.33 12.43
CA CYS A 73 7.44 -2.30 12.74
C CYS A 73 7.99 -0.86 12.60
N ASN A 74 7.66 0.00 13.57
CA ASN A 74 7.90 1.45 13.53
C ASN A 74 9.38 1.84 13.36
N GLU A 75 10.31 0.99 13.77
CA GLU A 75 11.76 1.24 13.72
C GLU A 75 12.43 0.66 12.46
N LEU A 76 11.70 -0.06 11.61
CA LEU A 76 12.24 -0.71 10.42
C LEU A 76 12.72 0.34 9.42
N ARG A 77 14.01 0.27 9.05
CA ARG A 77 14.66 1.27 8.18
C ARG A 77 14.94 0.77 6.78
N SER A 78 15.07 -0.53 6.62
CA SER A 78 15.38 -1.18 5.34
C SER A 78 14.83 -2.60 5.30
N LEU A 79 14.71 -3.12 4.08
CA LEU A 79 14.37 -4.50 3.79
C LEU A 79 15.55 -5.18 3.07
N PRO A 80 15.76 -6.48 3.28
CA PRO A 80 16.64 -7.31 2.45
C PRO A 80 16.04 -7.48 1.05
N GLU A 81 16.76 -8.18 0.17
CA GLU A 81 16.18 -8.66 -1.09
C GLU A 81 14.92 -9.50 -0.83
N LEU A 82 13.88 -9.22 -1.60
CA LEU A 82 12.61 -9.92 -1.48
C LEU A 82 12.64 -11.21 -2.31
N PRO A 83 12.12 -12.33 -1.78
CA PRO A 83 12.14 -13.60 -2.48
C PRO A 83 11.24 -13.54 -3.73
N SER A 84 11.68 -14.19 -4.81
CA SER A 84 10.97 -14.17 -6.10
C SER A 84 9.60 -14.84 -6.07
N SER A 85 9.26 -15.57 -5.01
CA SER A 85 7.95 -16.20 -4.79
C SER A 85 6.96 -15.30 -4.03
N LEU A 86 7.38 -14.12 -3.54
CA LEU A 86 6.57 -13.25 -2.70
C LEU A 86 5.40 -12.64 -3.47
N GLN A 87 4.18 -12.93 -3.03
CA GLN A 87 2.92 -12.46 -3.63
C GLN A 87 2.27 -11.34 -2.84
N HIS A 88 2.53 -11.25 -1.53
CA HIS A 88 1.92 -10.28 -0.63
C HIS A 88 2.96 -9.68 0.31
N LEU A 89 3.00 -8.35 0.35
CA LEU A 89 3.88 -7.59 1.23
C LEU A 89 3.09 -6.49 1.94
N ASP A 90 3.07 -6.54 3.27
CA ASP A 90 2.47 -5.52 4.12
C ASP A 90 3.51 -4.85 5.02
N LEU A 91 3.67 -3.54 4.81
CA LEU A 91 4.62 -2.63 5.47
C LEU A 91 3.88 -1.48 6.16
N ARG A 92 2.59 -1.62 6.46
CA ARG A 92 1.82 -0.54 7.10
C ARG A 92 2.31 -0.27 8.51
N GLY A 93 2.56 0.97 8.90
CA GLY A 93 3.15 1.36 10.19
C GLY A 93 4.66 1.16 10.27
N CYS A 94 5.35 0.96 9.14
CA CYS A 94 6.81 0.99 9.05
C CYS A 94 7.31 2.42 8.80
N ASP A 95 7.09 3.31 9.77
CA ASP A 95 7.18 4.77 9.56
C ASP A 95 8.60 5.29 9.22
N ARG A 96 9.65 4.55 9.59
CA ARG A 96 11.05 4.89 9.31
C ARG A 96 11.59 4.29 8.01
N LEU A 97 10.76 3.54 7.28
CA LEU A 97 11.12 3.01 5.97
C LEU A 97 11.07 4.14 4.96
N TRP A 98 12.21 4.44 4.35
CA TRP A 98 12.36 5.56 3.40
C TRP A 98 12.58 5.08 1.96
N LEU A 99 12.90 3.79 1.77
CA LEU A 99 13.15 3.17 0.47
C LEU A 99 12.66 1.71 0.46
N LEU A 100 12.12 1.28 -0.68
CA LEU A 100 11.82 -0.13 -0.94
C LEU A 100 12.90 -0.76 -1.83
N PRO A 101 13.26 -2.04 -1.61
CA PRO A 101 14.07 -2.81 -2.55
C PRO A 101 13.30 -3.07 -3.84
N GLU A 102 13.95 -3.67 -4.84
CA GLU A 102 13.26 -4.17 -6.03
C GLU A 102 12.12 -5.12 -5.65
N LEU A 103 10.97 -4.93 -6.31
CA LEU A 103 9.78 -5.73 -6.05
C LEU A 103 9.81 -6.98 -6.94
N PRO A 104 9.55 -8.18 -6.38
CA PRO A 104 9.59 -9.41 -7.14
C PRO A 104 8.45 -9.45 -8.16
N SER A 105 8.70 -10.07 -9.31
CA SER A 105 7.74 -10.14 -10.43
C SER A 105 6.46 -10.90 -10.12
N SER A 106 6.42 -11.66 -9.02
CA SER A 106 5.24 -12.40 -8.52
C SER A 106 4.36 -11.59 -7.57
N LEU A 107 4.78 -10.39 -7.16
CA LEU A 107 4.07 -9.59 -6.16
C LEU A 107 2.71 -9.11 -6.68
N GLN A 108 1.65 -9.55 -6.02
CA GLN A 108 0.27 -9.23 -6.38
C GLN A 108 -0.33 -8.12 -5.52
N ARG A 109 0.12 -8.00 -4.25
CA ARG A 109 -0.41 -7.02 -3.31
C ARG A 109 0.69 -6.35 -2.51
N LEU A 110 0.69 -5.03 -2.50
CA LEU A 110 1.61 -4.19 -1.73
C LEU A 110 0.85 -3.19 -0.87
N TYR A 111 1.15 -3.18 0.43
CA TYR A 111 0.62 -2.23 1.40
C TYR A 111 1.77 -1.48 2.06
N VAL A 112 1.77 -0.16 1.98
CA VAL A 112 2.76 0.73 2.60
C VAL A 112 2.02 1.93 3.18
N GLY A 113 2.56 2.55 4.23
CA GLY A 113 1.94 3.73 4.81
C GLY A 113 1.49 3.55 6.26
N GLY A 114 0.67 4.44 6.78
CA GLY A 114 0.07 4.33 8.11
C GLY A 114 -1.18 3.44 8.14
N TYR A 115 -1.61 3.07 9.36
CA TYR A 115 -2.90 2.39 9.58
C TYR A 115 -4.10 3.34 9.60
N ASP A 116 -3.87 4.57 10.10
CA ASP A 116 -4.95 5.49 10.44
C ASP A 116 -5.20 6.52 9.35
N LYS A 117 -6.50 6.73 9.05
CA LYS A 117 -7.02 7.78 8.16
C LYS A 117 -6.86 9.22 8.69
N LEU A 118 -6.26 9.43 9.87
CA LEU A 118 -6.30 10.72 10.56
C LEU A 118 -4.98 11.10 11.25
N ARG A 119 -4.06 10.15 11.41
CA ARG A 119 -2.77 10.38 12.07
C ARG A 119 -1.65 10.18 11.06
N SER A 120 -1.17 11.30 10.55
CA SER A 120 -0.06 11.47 9.63
C SER A 120 1.28 11.09 10.28
N ARG A 121 1.46 9.83 10.72
CA ARG A 121 2.82 9.30 10.81
C ARG A 121 3.20 8.94 9.38
N LEU A 122 3.64 9.99 8.67
CA LEU A 122 3.97 9.91 7.26
C LEU A 122 5.18 9.01 7.11
N THR A 123 5.10 8.02 6.22
CA THR A 123 6.31 7.30 5.82
C THR A 123 7.23 8.28 5.10
N LEU A 124 8.53 8.16 5.31
CA LEU A 124 9.56 8.92 4.59
C LEU A 124 9.73 8.48 3.11
N LEU A 125 8.82 7.66 2.60
CA LEU A 125 8.86 7.12 1.25
C LEU A 125 8.57 8.23 0.23
N GLN A 126 9.61 8.63 -0.50
CA GLN A 126 9.54 9.69 -1.51
C GLN A 126 9.25 9.16 -2.93
N SER A 127 9.57 7.90 -3.19
CA SER A 127 9.38 7.26 -4.49
C SER A 127 9.16 5.75 -4.33
N LEU A 128 8.63 5.13 -5.38
CA LEU A 128 8.52 3.68 -5.50
C LEU A 128 9.50 3.16 -6.56
N PRO A 129 10.02 1.93 -6.40
CA PRO A 129 10.66 1.18 -7.49
C PRO A 129 9.63 0.86 -8.59
N GLU A 130 10.09 0.29 -9.70
CA GLU A 130 9.19 -0.22 -10.74
C GLU A 130 8.18 -1.22 -10.16
N LEU A 131 6.93 -1.10 -10.61
CA LEU A 131 5.85 -1.96 -10.15
C LEU A 131 5.78 -3.22 -11.01
N PRO A 132 5.71 -4.41 -10.41
CA PRO A 132 5.70 -5.65 -11.17
C PRO A 132 4.39 -5.83 -11.94
N TYR A 133 4.46 -6.43 -13.12
CA TYR A 133 3.31 -6.65 -14.01
C TYR A 133 2.19 -7.52 -13.40
N SER A 134 2.46 -8.25 -12.32
CA SER A 134 1.47 -9.08 -11.61
C SER A 134 0.71 -8.33 -10.52
N LEU A 135 1.09 -7.08 -10.21
CA LEU A 135 0.52 -6.31 -9.11
C LEU A 135 -0.94 -5.94 -9.39
N GLN A 136 -1.84 -6.47 -8.57
CA GLN A 136 -3.29 -6.25 -8.67
C GLN A 136 -3.77 -5.20 -7.66
N HIS A 137 -3.06 -5.04 -6.55
CA HIS A 137 -3.45 -4.15 -5.46
C HIS A 137 -2.25 -3.36 -4.93
N LEU A 138 -2.38 -2.03 -4.97
CA LEU A 138 -1.40 -1.10 -4.40
C LEU A 138 -2.10 -0.17 -3.40
N GLU A 139 -1.62 -0.18 -2.17
CA GLU A 139 -2.06 0.70 -1.10
C GLU A 139 -0.87 1.48 -0.53
N LEU A 140 -0.90 2.80 -0.67
CA LEU A 140 0.05 3.76 -0.10
C LEU A 140 -0.75 4.74 0.77
N ARG A 141 -0.68 4.61 2.09
CA ARG A 141 -1.46 5.43 3.03
C ARG A 141 -0.59 6.45 3.76
N GLY A 142 -0.87 7.74 3.60
CA GLY A 142 -0.11 8.78 4.29
C GLY A 142 1.35 8.83 3.84
N CYS A 143 1.67 8.48 2.60
CA CYS A 143 2.99 8.71 2.02
C CYS A 143 3.10 10.19 1.64
N GLY A 144 3.23 11.06 2.64
CA GLY A 144 3.07 12.50 2.47
C GLY A 144 4.11 13.16 1.56
N GLU A 145 5.32 12.59 1.47
CA GLU A 145 6.41 13.10 0.63
C GLU A 145 6.39 12.51 -0.81
N LEU A 146 5.47 11.59 -1.10
CA LEU A 146 5.36 10.94 -2.42
C LEU A 146 4.82 11.95 -3.45
N ARG A 147 5.67 12.34 -4.40
CA ARG A 147 5.33 13.36 -5.40
C ARG A 147 4.69 12.80 -6.68
N SER A 148 5.02 11.56 -7.03
CA SER A 148 4.59 10.87 -8.26
C SER A 148 4.66 9.36 -8.10
N LEU A 149 4.00 8.63 -9.00
CA LEU A 149 4.10 7.18 -9.11
C LEU A 149 4.89 6.78 -10.37
N PRO A 150 5.56 5.61 -10.36
CA PRO A 150 6.01 4.96 -11.59
C PRO A 150 4.81 4.52 -12.45
N GLU A 151 5.07 3.98 -13.64
CA GLU A 151 4.02 3.42 -14.49
C GLU A 151 3.23 2.33 -13.75
N LEU A 152 1.90 2.33 -13.94
CA LEU A 152 1.02 1.37 -13.31
C LEU A 152 0.91 0.11 -14.19
N PRO A 153 1.02 -1.10 -13.60
CA PRO A 153 0.93 -2.32 -14.37
C PRO A 153 -0.49 -2.56 -14.88
N SER A 154 -0.61 -3.18 -16.06
CA SER A 154 -1.89 -3.45 -16.72
C SER A 154 -2.82 -4.39 -15.94
N SER A 155 -2.31 -5.09 -14.93
CA SER A 155 -3.08 -5.97 -14.04
C SER A 155 -3.68 -5.26 -12.82
N LEU A 156 -3.32 -3.99 -12.57
CA LEU A 156 -3.71 -3.27 -11.36
C LEU A 156 -5.22 -3.00 -11.31
N GLN A 157 -5.89 -3.59 -10.33
CA GLN A 157 -7.35 -3.47 -10.14
C GLN A 157 -7.71 -2.46 -9.05
N SER A 158 -6.80 -2.21 -8.12
CA SER A 158 -7.02 -1.37 -6.94
C SER A 158 -5.83 -0.48 -6.65
N LEU A 159 -6.08 0.83 -6.56
CA LEU A 159 -5.09 1.84 -6.23
C LEU A 159 -5.61 2.74 -5.10
N TYR A 160 -4.97 2.66 -3.94
CA TYR A 160 -5.29 3.46 -2.76
C TYR A 160 -4.08 4.33 -2.42
N LEU A 161 -4.23 5.65 -2.47
CA LEU A 161 -3.18 6.66 -2.28
C LEU A 161 -3.57 7.69 -1.22
N TRP A 162 -4.46 7.29 -0.32
CA TRP A 162 -5.07 8.16 0.66
C TRP A 162 -3.99 8.86 1.52
N GLY A 163 -4.07 10.19 1.69
CA GLY A 163 -3.15 10.99 2.51
C GLY A 163 -1.77 11.24 1.87
N CYS A 164 -1.58 10.95 0.58
CA CYS A 164 -0.39 11.35 -0.17
C CYS A 164 -0.48 12.84 -0.54
N LYS A 165 -0.24 13.72 0.44
CA LYS A 165 -0.53 15.16 0.35
C LYS A 165 0.28 15.90 -0.73
N GLU A 166 1.55 15.55 -0.94
CA GLU A 166 2.41 16.16 -1.97
C GLU A 166 2.30 15.50 -3.35
N LEU A 167 1.34 14.58 -3.56
CA LEU A 167 1.14 13.92 -4.84
C LEU A 167 0.60 14.91 -5.87
N ARG A 168 1.41 15.24 -6.88
CA ARG A 168 1.09 16.30 -7.87
C ARG A 168 0.53 15.77 -9.18
N SER A 169 0.92 14.55 -9.55
CA SER A 169 0.56 13.93 -10.83
C SER A 169 0.44 12.42 -10.70
N LEU A 170 -0.41 11.85 -11.54
CA LEU A 170 -0.62 10.41 -11.67
C LEU A 170 -0.24 9.97 -13.09
N PRO A 171 0.34 8.76 -13.24
CA PRO A 171 0.48 8.11 -14.55
C PRO A 171 -0.89 7.73 -15.12
N GLU A 172 -0.92 7.33 -16.39
CA GLU A 172 -2.13 6.78 -17.01
C GLU A 172 -2.66 5.57 -16.24
N PHE A 173 -3.99 5.48 -16.11
CA PHE A 173 -4.62 4.37 -15.41
C PHE A 173 -4.80 3.16 -16.33
N PRO A 174 -4.52 1.94 -15.85
CA PRO A 174 -4.74 0.74 -16.65
C PRO A 174 -6.24 0.47 -16.80
N SER A 175 -6.61 -0.17 -17.90
CA SER A 175 -8.01 -0.53 -18.22
C SER A 175 -8.63 -1.54 -17.25
N SER A 176 -7.82 -2.17 -16.38
CA SER A 176 -8.25 -3.12 -15.35
C SER A 176 -8.64 -2.45 -14.03
N LEU A 177 -8.35 -1.15 -13.86
CA LEU A 177 -8.53 -0.45 -12.58
C LEU A 177 -10.02 -0.27 -12.24
N GLN A 178 -10.45 -0.88 -11.12
CA GLN A 178 -11.84 -0.87 -10.67
C GLN A 178 -12.06 0.06 -9.47
N SER A 179 -11.04 0.26 -8.63
CA SER A 179 -11.12 1.09 -7.43
C SER A 179 -9.96 2.06 -7.34
N LEU A 180 -10.28 3.35 -7.17
CA LEU A 180 -9.33 4.43 -7.00
C LEU A 180 -9.69 5.27 -5.76
N ASP A 181 -8.78 5.34 -4.80
CA ASP A 181 -8.88 6.22 -3.64
C ASP A 181 -7.70 7.19 -3.61
N LEU A 182 -8.01 8.48 -3.71
CA LEU A 182 -7.08 9.60 -3.70
C LEU A 182 -7.43 10.58 -2.58
N GLY A 183 -8.18 10.14 -1.56
CA GLY A 183 -8.62 11.05 -0.51
C GLY A 183 -7.45 11.70 0.22
N ASP A 184 -7.58 12.96 0.63
CA ASP A 184 -6.54 13.76 1.28
C ASP A 184 -5.25 13.91 0.44
N CYS A 185 -5.33 13.78 -0.88
CA CYS A 185 -4.30 14.22 -1.83
C CYS A 185 -4.46 15.71 -2.12
N GLU A 186 -3.98 16.55 -1.19
CA GLU A 186 -4.26 18.00 -1.20
C GLU A 186 -3.64 18.75 -2.38
N GLU A 187 -2.45 18.37 -2.85
CA GLU A 187 -1.77 19.03 -3.97
C GLU A 187 -2.16 18.51 -5.37
N LEU A 188 -3.02 17.48 -5.44
CA LEU A 188 -3.43 16.87 -6.71
C LEU A 188 -4.36 17.80 -7.48
N ARG A 189 -3.93 18.26 -8.66
CA ARG A 189 -4.66 19.26 -9.45
C ARG A 189 -5.55 18.68 -10.54
N LEU A 190 -5.13 17.55 -11.12
CA LEU A 190 -5.70 16.94 -12.32
C LEU A 190 -5.68 15.42 -12.19
N LEU A 191 -6.66 14.77 -12.83
CA LEU A 191 -6.68 13.32 -13.02
C LEU A 191 -6.46 12.96 -14.50
N PRO A 192 -5.72 11.88 -14.78
CA PRO A 192 -5.73 11.22 -16.08
C PRO A 192 -7.14 10.76 -16.47
N LYS A 193 -7.30 10.28 -17.70
CA LYS A 193 -8.57 9.70 -18.14
C LYS A 193 -8.94 8.50 -17.27
N LEU A 194 -10.16 8.49 -16.75
CA LEU A 194 -10.65 7.35 -15.96
C LEU A 194 -10.91 6.15 -16.88
N PRO A 195 -10.52 4.93 -16.47
CA PRO A 195 -10.77 3.73 -17.25
C PRO A 195 -12.26 3.36 -17.20
N SER A 196 -12.77 2.76 -18.27
CA SER A 196 -14.18 2.35 -18.40
C SER A 196 -14.59 1.21 -17.46
N SER A 197 -13.66 0.64 -16.71
CA SER A 197 -13.86 -0.40 -15.70
C SER A 197 -14.01 0.17 -14.29
N LEU A 198 -13.75 1.47 -14.07
CA LEU A 198 -13.74 2.07 -12.75
C LEU A 198 -15.14 2.06 -12.13
N GLN A 199 -15.26 1.46 -10.94
CA GLN A 199 -16.51 1.31 -10.20
C GLN A 199 -16.55 2.21 -8.97
N SER A 200 -15.40 2.51 -8.36
CA SER A 200 -15.32 3.37 -7.17
C SER A 200 -14.24 4.43 -7.34
N LEU A 201 -14.63 5.69 -7.09
CA LEU A 201 -13.74 6.84 -7.08
C LEU A 201 -13.93 7.63 -5.77
N ASN A 202 -12.89 7.68 -4.95
CA ASN A 202 -12.84 8.51 -3.75
C ASN A 202 -11.81 9.63 -3.91
N LEU A 203 -12.27 10.87 -3.81
CA LEU A 203 -11.46 12.09 -3.92
C LEU A 203 -11.70 12.99 -2.69
N TRP A 204 -12.06 12.39 -1.56
CA TRP A 204 -12.31 13.12 -0.32
C TRP A 204 -11.19 14.13 -0.01
N ASP A 205 -11.50 15.36 0.35
CA ASP A 205 -10.54 16.40 0.75
C ASP A 205 -9.42 16.71 -0.28
N CYS A 206 -9.64 16.44 -1.57
CA CYS A 206 -8.75 16.88 -2.66
C CYS A 206 -8.93 18.38 -2.96
N LYS A 207 -8.34 19.23 -2.13
CA LYS A 207 -8.58 20.69 -2.12
C LYS A 207 -8.11 21.45 -3.37
N GLU A 208 -7.02 21.01 -4.02
CA GLU A 208 -6.49 21.67 -5.21
C GLU A 208 -7.00 21.07 -6.53
N LEU A 209 -7.88 20.08 -6.47
CA LEU A 209 -8.46 19.44 -7.65
C LEU A 209 -9.34 20.44 -8.39
N ARG A 210 -8.97 20.77 -9.63
CA ARG A 210 -9.67 21.80 -10.42
C ARG A 210 -10.72 21.20 -11.34
N TRP A 211 -10.41 20.04 -11.91
CA TRP A 211 -11.17 19.42 -12.98
C TRP A 211 -11.31 17.93 -12.75
N LEU A 212 -12.47 17.40 -13.13
CA LEU A 212 -12.72 15.98 -13.21
C LEU A 212 -12.81 15.56 -14.70
N PRO A 213 -12.17 14.46 -15.09
CA PRO A 213 -12.38 13.84 -16.40
C PRO A 213 -13.81 13.28 -16.51
N GLU A 214 -14.18 12.85 -17.71
CA GLU A 214 -15.46 12.17 -17.93
C GLU A 214 -15.57 10.92 -17.03
N LEU A 215 -16.68 10.83 -16.29
CA LEU A 215 -16.94 9.71 -15.40
C LEU A 215 -17.39 8.50 -16.24
N PRO A 216 -16.81 7.31 -16.03
CA PRO A 216 -17.20 6.12 -16.77
C PRO A 216 -18.58 5.64 -16.34
N SER A 217 -19.35 5.06 -17.27
CA SER A 217 -20.69 4.54 -17.00
C SER A 217 -20.72 3.37 -16.02
N SER A 218 -19.57 2.73 -15.78
CA SER A 218 -19.37 1.69 -14.76
C SER A 218 -19.32 2.22 -13.33
N LEU A 219 -19.20 3.54 -13.13
CA LEU A 219 -18.99 4.13 -11.81
C LEU A 219 -20.24 3.95 -10.93
N GLN A 220 -20.06 3.30 -9.79
CA GLN A 220 -21.11 2.98 -8.81
C GLN A 220 -20.98 3.80 -7.53
N SER A 221 -19.77 4.28 -7.21
CA SER A 221 -19.49 5.07 -6.02
C SER A 221 -18.60 6.27 -6.36
N LEU A 222 -19.05 7.47 -5.98
CA LEU A 222 -18.28 8.70 -6.10
C LEU A 222 -18.32 9.48 -4.78
N ASN A 223 -17.13 9.75 -4.22
CA ASN A 223 -16.97 10.63 -3.07
C ASN A 223 -16.14 11.87 -3.44
N LEU A 224 -16.76 13.04 -3.32
CA LEU A 224 -16.16 14.36 -3.58
C LEU A 224 -16.21 15.26 -2.33
N TRP A 225 -16.48 14.70 -1.15
CA TRP A 225 -16.63 15.49 0.07
C TRP A 225 -15.32 16.23 0.40
N GLY A 226 -15.38 17.52 0.76
CA GLY A 226 -14.17 18.31 1.07
C GLY A 226 -13.40 18.84 -0.14
N CYS A 227 -13.75 18.45 -1.37
CA CYS A 227 -13.22 19.11 -2.57
C CYS A 227 -13.70 20.56 -2.67
N LYS A 228 -12.87 21.47 -3.15
CA LYS A 228 -13.33 22.84 -3.47
C LYS A 228 -14.38 22.78 -4.57
N GLU A 229 -15.53 23.41 -4.36
CA GLU A 229 -16.56 23.56 -5.39
C GLU A 229 -16.01 24.43 -6.54
N THR A 230 -15.57 23.80 -7.63
CA THR A 230 -15.38 24.52 -8.90
C THR A 230 -16.70 24.56 -9.66
N LYS A 231 -16.95 25.64 -10.41
CA LYS A 231 -18.16 25.77 -11.25
C LYS A 231 -18.31 24.58 -12.20
N GLU A 232 -17.20 23.97 -12.62
CA GLU A 232 -17.21 22.81 -13.51
C GLU A 232 -17.43 21.49 -12.75
N ALA A 233 -16.97 21.36 -11.50
CA ALA A 233 -17.32 20.23 -10.63
C ALA A 233 -18.83 20.18 -10.35
N LEU A 234 -19.51 21.33 -10.21
CA LEU A 234 -20.98 21.40 -10.08
C LEU A 234 -21.71 20.91 -11.35
N ILE A 235 -21.17 21.18 -12.54
CA ILE A 235 -21.72 20.69 -13.81
C ILE A 235 -21.58 19.16 -13.90
N LEU A 236 -20.45 18.60 -13.43
CA LEU A 236 -20.24 17.16 -13.43
C LEU A 236 -21.02 16.45 -12.31
N LEU A 237 -21.17 17.07 -11.14
CA LEU A 237 -22.05 16.60 -10.06
C LEU A 237 -23.50 16.52 -10.52
N SER A 238 -24.00 17.53 -11.25
CA SER A 238 -25.37 17.48 -11.78
C SER A 238 -25.58 16.33 -12.77
N LYS A 239 -24.56 16.00 -13.58
CA LYS A 239 -24.56 14.80 -14.43
C LYS A 239 -24.46 13.49 -13.62
N ALA A 240 -23.62 13.44 -12.59
CA ALA A 240 -23.44 12.25 -11.74
C ALA A 240 -24.67 11.93 -10.87
N LEU A 241 -25.41 12.95 -10.41
CA LEU A 241 -26.66 12.81 -9.67
C LEU A 241 -27.76 12.13 -10.50
N THR A 242 -27.76 12.30 -11.83
CA THR A 242 -28.65 11.56 -12.75
C THR A 242 -28.46 10.04 -12.69
N TYR A 243 -27.31 9.56 -12.20
CA TYR A 243 -26.97 8.13 -12.12
C TYR A 243 -27.18 7.53 -10.72
N GLY A 244 -27.55 8.30 -9.69
CA GLY A 244 -27.78 7.80 -8.33
C GLY A 244 -26.51 7.42 -7.55
N VAL A 245 -25.34 7.85 -8.01
CA VAL A 245 -23.99 7.38 -7.60
C VAL A 245 -23.33 8.26 -6.53
N VAL A 246 -23.94 9.39 -6.17
CA VAL A 246 -23.29 10.43 -5.37
C VAL A 246 -23.82 10.45 -3.93
N ARG A 247 -22.94 10.24 -2.95
CA ARG A 247 -23.20 10.70 -1.57
C ARG A 247 -22.72 12.14 -1.45
N SER A 248 -23.53 13.10 -1.91
CA SER A 248 -23.30 14.52 -1.66
C SER A 248 -24.26 14.97 -0.57
N SER A 249 -23.81 15.04 0.68
CA SER A 249 -24.53 15.79 1.71
C SER A 249 -23.88 17.17 1.86
N ASN A 250 -24.54 18.17 1.29
CA ASN A 250 -24.33 19.55 1.68
C ASN A 250 -24.77 19.74 3.14
N ARG A 251 -23.83 20.19 3.98
CA ARG A 251 -23.97 20.69 5.36
C ARG A 251 -24.37 19.66 6.44
N CYS A 252 -23.51 19.55 7.44
CA CYS A 252 -23.81 20.01 8.80
C CYS A 252 -22.69 20.95 9.22
#